data_AF-A0A1J4TRQ2-F1
#
_entry.id   AF-A0A1J4TRQ2-F1
#
_cell.length_a   1.000
_cell.length_b   1.000
_cell.length_c   1.000
_cell.angle_alpha   90.00
_cell.angle_beta   90.00
_cell.angle_gamma   90.00
#
_symmetry.space_group_name_H-M   'P 1'
#
loop_
_entity.id
_entity.type
_entity.pdbx_description
1 polymer ?
#
loop_
_entity_poly.entity_id
_entity_poly.type
_entity_poly.pdbx_seq_one_letter_code
_entity_poly.pdbx_strand_id
1 'polypeptide(L)' 'MVPVIEALVEKGVPLGSALAFMTATVTLSLPEALILKKVMKWPLLFTFFGVTVLGIIFIGYLFNIVG' A
#
# COMPACT_ATOMS: atom_id res chain seq x y z
N MET A 1 5.60 -1.25 -13.02
CA MET A 1 5.51 -0.59 -11.69
C MET A 1 6.45 0.59 -11.57
N VAL A 2 7.74 0.49 -11.89
CA VAL A 2 8.67 1.65 -11.96
C VAL A 2 8.09 2.89 -12.69
N PRO A 3 7.47 2.80 -13.88
CA PRO A 3 7.01 3.99 -14.61
C PRO A 3 5.90 4.79 -13.92
N VAL A 4 5.08 4.16 -13.07
CA VAL A 4 4.00 4.89 -12.35
C VAL A 4 4.59 5.65 -11.17
N ILE A 5 5.62 5.12 -10.50
CA ILE A 5 6.34 5.86 -9.45
C ILE A 5 7.04 7.06 -10.08
N GLU A 6 7.77 6.85 -11.17
CA GLU A 6 8.46 7.92 -11.90
C GLU A 6 7.49 9.00 -12.37
N ALA A 7 6.38 8.62 -13.01
CA ALA A 7 5.37 9.58 -13.45
C ALA A 7 4.73 10.36 -12.29
N LEU A 8 4.55 9.77 -11.11
CA LEU A 8 4.03 10.46 -9.92
C LEU A 8 5.07 11.41 -9.32
N VAL A 9 6.33 10.99 -9.26
CA VAL A 9 7.43 11.83 -8.76
C VAL A 9 7.70 13.01 -9.71
N GLU A 10 7.66 12.80 -11.03
CA GLU A 10 7.74 13.87 -12.04
C GLU A 10 6.58 14.88 -11.91
N LYS A 11 5.42 14.44 -11.40
CA LYS A 11 4.26 15.30 -11.09
C LYS A 11 4.40 16.03 -9.76
N GLY A 12 5.51 15.86 -9.03
CA GLY A 12 5.78 16.50 -7.74
C GLY A 12 5.21 15.76 -6.54
N VAL A 13 4.79 14.50 -6.69
CA VAL A 13 4.36 13.68 -5.54
C VAL A 13 5.60 13.25 -4.75
N PRO A 14 5.61 13.35 -3.42
CA PRO A 14 6.72 12.89 -2.62
C PRO A 14 6.99 11.40 -2.83
N LEU A 15 8.27 11.02 -2.87
CA LEU A 15 8.69 9.64 -3.15
C LEU A 15 8.04 8.63 -2.19
N GLY A 16 7.95 8.96 -0.90
CA GLY A 16 7.29 8.12 0.10
C GLY A 16 5.80 7.89 -0.17
N SER A 17 5.09 8.90 -0.70
CA SER A 17 3.67 8.78 -1.07
C SER A 17 3.48 7.93 -2.33
N ALA A 18 4.37 8.08 -3.31
CA ALA A 18 4.36 7.26 -4.53
C ALA A 18 4.65 5.77 -4.22
N LEU A 19 5.59 5.50 -3.31
CA LEU A 19 5.88 4.15 -2.82
C LEU A 19 4.71 3.56 -2.05
N ALA A 20 4.13 4.32 -1.11
CA ALA A 20 2.96 3.90 -0.35
C ALA A 20 1.77 3.56 -1.25
N PHE A 21 1.53 4.35 -2.30
CA PHE A 21 0.48 4.08 -3.29
C PHE A 21 0.68 2.75 -4.01
N MET A 22 1.92 2.44 -4.39
CA MET A 22 2.25 1.19 -5.07
C MET A 22 2.09 -0.03 -4.17
N THR A 23 2.58 0.06 -2.94
CA THR A 23 2.42 -1.01 -1.94
C THR A 23 0.95 -1.23 -1.61
N ALA A 24 0.17 -0.16 -1.44
CA ALA A 24 -1.27 -0.25 -1.25
C ALA A 24 -1.97 -0.93 -2.43
N THR A 25 -1.66 -0.52 -3.66
CA THR A 25 -2.31 -1.07 -4.86
C THR A 25 -2.02 -2.57 -5.02
N VAL A 26 -0.78 -3.01 -4.74
CA VAL A 26 -0.46 -4.44 -4.69
C VAL A 26 -1.25 -5.09 -3.55
N THR A 27 -1.02 -4.71 -2.29
CA THR A 27 -1.52 -5.49 -1.15
C THR A 27 -3.05 -5.48 -0.99
N LEU A 28 -3.73 -4.41 -1.43
CA LEU A 28 -5.18 -4.28 -1.34
C LEU A 28 -5.91 -4.73 -2.61
N SER A 29 -5.22 -5.41 -3.53
CA SER A 29 -5.82 -5.91 -4.76
C SER A 29 -7.02 -6.82 -4.50
N LEU A 30 -8.11 -6.62 -5.23
CA LEU A 30 -9.31 -7.47 -5.21
C LEU A 30 -9.00 -8.98 -5.37
N PRO A 31 -8.18 -9.43 -6.34
CA PRO A 31 -7.84 -10.85 -6.45
C PRO A 31 -7.13 -11.39 -5.21
N GLU A 32 -6.24 -10.61 -4.57
CA GLU A 32 -5.57 -11.00 -3.33
C GLU A 32 -6.57 -11.13 -2.18
N ALA A 33 -7.52 -10.20 -2.06
CA ALA A 33 -8.58 -10.27 -1.06
C ALA A 33 -9.46 -11.52 -1.24
N LEU A 34 -9.77 -11.90 -2.49
CA LEU A 34 -10.53 -13.12 -2.81
C LEU A 34 -9.75 -14.39 -2.46
N ILE A 35 -8.44 -14.42 -2.72
CA ILE A 35 -7.56 -15.54 -2.37
C ILE A 35 -7.45 -15.67 -0.84
N LEU A 36 -7.17 -14.57 -0.13
CA LEU A 36 -7.07 -14.53 1.32
C LEU A 36 -8.39 -14.93 1.99
N LYS A 37 -9.54 -14.52 1.45
CA LYS A 37 -10.86 -14.94 1.94
C LYS A 37 -11.07 -16.46 1.86
N LYS A 38 -10.40 -17.15 0.93
CA LYS A 38 -10.50 -18.61 0.80
C LYS A 38 -9.72 -19.35 1.90
N VAL A 39 -8.71 -18.71 2.50
CA VAL A 39 -7.82 -19.30 3.52
C VAL A 39 -7.98 -18.68 4.91
N MET A 40 -8.56 -17.49 5.03
CA MET A 40 -8.74 -16.73 6.28
C MET A 40 -10.22 -16.52 6.62
N LYS A 41 -10.52 -16.47 7.92
CA LYS A 41 -11.83 -16.03 8.43
C LYS A 41 -12.00 -14.53 8.21
N TRP A 42 -13.23 -14.08 7.96
CA TRP A 42 -13.59 -12.65 7.86
C TRP A 42 -12.91 -11.73 8.90
N PRO A 43 -12.91 -12.04 10.22
CA PRO A 43 -12.23 -11.19 11.20
C PRO A 43 -10.71 -11.07 10.97
N LEU A 44 -10.05 -12.14 10.54
CA LEU A 44 -8.61 -12.12 10.24
C LEU A 44 -8.29 -11.25 9.02
N LEU A 45 -9.18 -11.27 8.02
CA LEU A 45 -9.05 -10.47 6.81
C LEU A 45 -9.08 -8.97 7.14
N PHE A 46 -10.02 -8.56 8.00
CA PHE A 46 -10.11 -7.17 8.46
C PHE A 46 -8.87 -6.75 9.24
N THR A 47 -8.35 -7.60 10.13
CA THR A 47 -7.12 -7.30 10.87
C THR A 47 -5.92 -7.20 9.94
N PHE A 48 -5.80 -8.08 8.95
CA PHE A 48 -4.72 -8.02 7.95
C PHE A 48 -4.74 -6.69 7.20
N PHE A 49 -5.86 -6.35 6.57
CA PHE A 49 -5.96 -5.10 5.82
C PHE A 49 -5.81 -3.86 6.72
N GLY A 50 -6.35 -3.89 7.94
CA GLY A 50 -6.19 -2.80 8.90
C GLY A 50 -4.73 -2.54 9.28
N VAL A 51 -4.00 -3.60 9.63
CA VAL A 51 -2.57 -3.49 10.00
C VAL A 51 -1.73 -3.08 8.80
N THR A 52 -1.96 -3.66 7.62
CA THR A 52 -1.20 -3.29 6.42
C THR A 52 -1.45 -1.84 6.02
N VAL A 53 -2.71 -1.38 6.01
CA VAL A 53 -3.04 0.03 5.69
C VAL A 53 -2.35 0.98 6.66
N LEU A 54 -2.41 0.69 7.96
CA LEU A 54 -1.70 1.49 8.97
C LEU A 54 -0.19 1.51 8.73
N GLY A 55 0.41 0.36 8.43
CA GLY A 55 1.83 0.26 8.10
C GLY A 55 2.22 1.05 6.86
N ILE A 56 1.41 0.99 5.79
CA ILE A 56 1.64 1.75 4.56
C ILE A 56 1.58 3.25 4.82
N ILE A 57 0.60 3.72 5.61
CA ILE A 57 0.50 5.14 6.00
C ILE A 57 1.75 5.54 6.79
N PHE A 58 2.12 4.75 7.80
CA PHE A 58 3.26 5.06 8.67
C PHE A 58 4.56 5.15 7.88
N ILE A 59 4.81 4.18 7.00
CA ILE A 59 5.99 4.12 6.14
C ILE A 59 5.97 5.28 5.13
N GLY A 60 4.82 5.56 4.51
CA GLY A 60 4.68 6.66 3.56
C GLY A 60 5.00 8.02 4.18
N TYR A 61 4.52 8.27 5.40
CA TYR A 61 4.88 9.47 6.16
C TYR A 61 6.34 9.47 6.58
N LEU A 62 6.86 8.35 7.06
CA LEU A 62 8.26 8.24 7.49
C LEU A 62 9.22 8.57 6.32
N PHE A 63 8.99 8.00 5.14
CA PHE A 63 9.78 8.29 3.94
C PHE A 63 9.59 9.71 3.41
N ASN A 64 8.45 10.36 3.66
CA ASN A 64 8.20 11.75 3.28
C ASN A 64 8.82 12.76 4.27
N ILE A 65 9.04 12.36 5.52
CA ILE A 65 9.65 13.23 6.54
C ILE A 65 11.18 13.11 6.52
N VAL A 66 11.70 11.91 6.26
CA VAL A 66 13.14 11.64 6.20
C VAL A 66 13.76 12.07 4.86
N GLY A 67 12.96 12.08 3.78
CA GLY A 67 13.37 12.37 2.40
C GLY A 67 13.00 13.77 1.93
#